data_AF-A0A9P1C0Z3-F1
#
_entry.id   AF-A0A9P1C0Z3-F1
#
_cell.length_a   1.000
_cell.length_b   1.000
_cell.length_c   1.000
_cell.angle_alpha   90.00
_cell.angle_beta   90.00
_cell.angle_gamma   90.00
#
_symmetry.space_group_name_H-M   'P 1'
#
loop_
_entity.id
_entity.type
_entity.pdbx_description
1 polymer ?
#
loop_
_entity_poly.entity_id
_entity_poly.type
_entity_poly.pdbx_seq_one_letter_code
_entity_poly.pdbx_strand_id
1 'polypeptide(L)'
;VRLAMDNFAAKHGAWQQHLGKEKKARQKGTLLYYGRKGGAEILAPKAPPAPTVDDVTKVIFDKLYQSSSLPALSQHQTPSRPPSSQRSRRPLGSFSTGLLLPDRAELPSALSRRTHSSRPCSGGQHSNQDPSLLFFNDQQRQRTPSLRSMSQFSATSSLWQEVEKAVQEEVAKVVKPLQEQLLSEEQARKRAEEALRLLSAADAVNVRSEAT
;
A
#
# COMPACT_ATOMS: atom_id res chain seq x y z
N VAL A 1 7.49 20.86 31.10
CA VAL A 1 6.58 20.12 30.18
C VAL A 1 5.94 21.00 29.09
N ARG A 2 5.77 22.33 29.24
CA ARG A 2 5.14 23.19 28.19
C ARG A 2 5.94 23.40 26.90
N LEU A 3 7.26 23.21 26.88
CA LEU A 3 8.11 23.46 25.69
C LEU A 3 7.94 22.45 24.54
N ALA A 4 7.27 21.30 24.77
CA ALA A 4 7.13 20.26 23.74
C ALA A 4 5.99 20.53 22.75
N MET A 5 4.95 21.28 23.13
CA MET A 5 3.77 21.48 22.28
C MET A 5 3.97 22.52 21.17
N ASP A 6 4.79 23.55 21.42
CA ASP A 6 5.07 24.60 20.43
C ASP A 6 5.84 24.07 19.21
N ASN A 7 6.62 23.00 19.41
CA ASN A 7 7.40 22.36 18.37
C ASN A 7 6.52 21.63 17.35
N PHE A 8 5.39 21.08 17.77
CA PHE A 8 4.45 20.41 16.88
C PHE A 8 3.72 21.42 15.96
N ALA A 9 3.22 22.52 16.53
CA ALA A 9 2.53 23.55 15.76
C ALA A 9 3.45 24.17 14.68
N ALA A 10 4.71 24.46 15.03
CA ALA A 10 5.70 24.97 14.09
C ALA A 10 6.02 23.96 12.97
N LYS A 11 6.20 22.68 13.31
CA LYS A 11 6.44 21.60 12.34
C LYS A 11 5.25 21.39 11.40
N HIS A 12 4.03 21.43 11.93
CA HIS A 12 2.81 21.32 11.14
C HIS A 12 2.67 22.49 10.16
N GLY A 13 2.94 23.72 10.59
CA GLY A 13 2.95 24.89 9.71
C GLY A 13 3.97 24.78 8.58
N ALA A 14 5.21 24.34 8.88
CA ALA A 14 6.23 24.12 7.86
C ALA A 14 5.83 23.03 6.85
N TRP A 15 5.19 21.97 7.31
CA TRP A 15 4.65 20.91 6.45
C TRP A 15 3.54 21.41 5.54
N GLN A 16 2.58 22.18 6.05
CA GLN A 16 1.51 22.78 5.23
C GLN A 16 2.09 23.71 4.15
N GLN A 17 3.11 24.49 4.50
CA GLN A 17 3.81 25.34 3.52
C GLN A 17 4.51 24.49 2.44
N HIS A 18 5.13 23.37 2.81
CA HIS A 18 5.76 22.45 1.88
C HIS A 18 4.73 21.87 0.90
N LEU A 19 3.59 21.38 1.40
CA LEU A 19 2.49 20.90 0.57
C LEU A 19 1.96 21.97 -0.38
N GLY A 20 1.83 23.22 0.09
CA GLY A 20 1.42 24.34 -0.75
C GLY A 20 2.41 24.60 -1.90
N LYS A 21 3.72 24.55 -1.62
CA LYS A 21 4.78 24.68 -2.64
C LYS A 21 4.73 23.55 -3.64
N GLU A 22 4.55 22.32 -3.18
CA GLU A 22 4.48 21.13 -4.04
C GLU A 22 3.25 21.18 -4.96
N LYS A 23 2.06 21.49 -4.43
CA LYS A 23 0.83 21.65 -5.23
C LYS A 23 1.01 22.71 -6.33
N LYS A 24 1.61 23.86 -5.99
CA LYS A 24 1.92 24.92 -6.97
C LYS A 24 2.94 24.46 -8.01
N ALA A 25 3.96 23.70 -7.62
CA ALA A 25 4.96 23.17 -8.55
C ALA A 25 4.34 22.17 -9.53
N ARG A 26 3.51 21.24 -9.03
CA ARG A 26 2.74 20.32 -9.89
C ARG A 26 1.83 21.09 -10.83
N GLN A 27 1.07 22.07 -10.34
CA GLN A 27 0.19 22.89 -11.16
C GLN A 27 0.94 23.60 -12.29
N LYS A 28 2.11 24.17 -12.00
CA LYS A 28 2.99 24.78 -13.01
C LYS A 28 3.48 23.75 -14.03
N GLY A 29 3.92 22.58 -13.57
CA GLY A 29 4.37 21.49 -14.44
C GLY A 29 3.27 20.99 -15.37
N THR A 30 2.05 20.79 -14.86
CA THR A 30 0.91 20.37 -15.67
C THR A 30 0.50 21.44 -16.68
N LEU A 31 0.54 22.72 -16.30
CA LEU A 31 0.21 23.82 -17.21
C LEU A 31 1.25 23.98 -18.32
N LEU A 32 2.53 23.70 -18.05
CA LEU A 32 3.59 23.68 -19.06
C LEU A 32 3.45 22.51 -20.03
N TYR A 33 3.16 21.31 -19.51
CA TYR A 33 3.15 20.09 -20.33
C TYR A 33 1.85 19.91 -21.12
N TYR A 34 0.70 20.26 -20.54
CA TYR A 34 -0.62 20.04 -21.14
C TYR A 34 -1.33 21.34 -21.58
N GLY A 35 -0.64 22.47 -21.44
CA GLY A 35 -1.20 23.78 -21.75
C GLY A 35 -2.34 24.20 -20.81
N ARG A 36 -2.92 25.38 -21.09
CA ARG A 36 -3.95 26.00 -20.25
C ARG A 36 -5.27 25.21 -20.21
N LYS A 37 -5.58 24.45 -21.26
CA LYS A 37 -6.82 23.65 -21.37
C LYS A 37 -6.68 22.26 -20.72
N GLY A 38 -5.54 21.58 -20.88
CA GLY A 38 -5.34 20.24 -20.30
C GLY A 38 -5.01 20.24 -18.80
N GLY A 39 -4.47 21.35 -18.27
CA GLY A 39 -4.15 21.45 -16.85
C GLY A 39 -5.37 21.34 -15.92
N ALA A 40 -6.54 21.83 -16.34
CA ALA A 40 -7.76 21.76 -15.54
C ALA A 40 -8.35 20.34 -15.50
N GLU A 41 -8.32 19.60 -16.61
CA GLU A 41 -8.85 18.23 -16.66
C GLU A 41 -7.96 17.20 -15.96
N ILE A 42 -6.63 17.39 -15.97
CA ILE A 42 -5.68 16.42 -15.39
C ILE A 42 -5.46 16.66 -13.90
N LEU A 43 -5.59 17.91 -13.44
CA LEU A 43 -5.51 18.26 -12.01
C LEU A 43 -6.86 18.21 -11.30
N ALA A 44 -7.97 18.21 -12.05
CA ALA A 44 -9.23 17.81 -11.45
C ALA A 44 -8.99 16.41 -10.86
N PRO A 45 -9.15 16.22 -9.53
CA PRO A 45 -9.20 14.87 -9.01
C PRO A 45 -10.21 14.15 -9.90
N LYS A 46 -9.77 13.06 -10.54
CA LYS A 46 -10.64 12.21 -11.35
C LYS A 46 -11.59 11.53 -10.38
N ALA A 47 -12.47 12.34 -9.81
CA ALA A 47 -13.56 11.92 -8.98
C ALA A 47 -14.34 10.99 -9.90
N PRO A 48 -14.48 9.71 -9.53
CA PRO A 48 -15.39 8.86 -10.27
C PRO A 48 -16.72 9.62 -10.38
N PRO A 49 -17.37 9.59 -11.55
CA PRO A 49 -18.65 10.26 -11.74
C PRO A 49 -19.54 9.92 -10.54
N ALA A 50 -20.17 10.95 -9.96
CA ALA A 50 -21.02 10.76 -8.80
C ALA A 50 -21.99 9.61 -9.11
N PRO A 51 -22.07 8.59 -8.25
CA PRO A 51 -22.86 7.40 -8.54
C PRO A 51 -24.29 7.84 -8.81
N THR A 52 -24.83 7.41 -9.93
CA THR A 52 -26.23 7.69 -10.26
C THR A 52 -27.14 6.91 -9.31
N VAL A 53 -28.40 7.32 -9.19
CA VAL A 53 -29.39 6.60 -8.35
C VAL A 53 -29.48 5.12 -8.77
N ASP A 54 -29.31 4.84 -10.06
CA ASP A 54 -29.30 3.49 -10.62
C ASP A 54 -28.06 2.68 -10.18
N ASP A 55 -26.89 3.32 -10.07
CA ASP A 55 -25.68 2.66 -9.56
C ASP A 55 -25.83 2.30 -8.09
N VAL A 56 -26.43 3.19 -7.29
CA VAL A 56 -26.66 2.95 -5.86
C VAL A 56 -27.67 1.82 -5.66
N THR A 57 -28.77 1.82 -6.41
CA THR A 57 -29.77 0.73 -6.33
C THR A 57 -29.16 -0.60 -6.75
N LYS A 58 -28.37 -0.62 -7.83
CA LYS A 58 -27.67 -1.84 -8.27
C LYS A 58 -26.70 -2.37 -7.21
N VAL A 59 -25.92 -1.51 -6.57
CA VAL A 59 -25.00 -1.91 -5.48
C VAL A 59 -25.77 -2.46 -4.27
N ILE A 60 -26.94 -1.90 -3.95
CA ILE A 60 -27.81 -2.40 -2.87
C ILE A 60 -28.37 -3.78 -3.23
N PHE A 61 -28.86 -3.95 -4.47
CA PHE A 61 -29.36 -5.25 -4.95
C PHE A 61 -28.24 -6.31 -4.97
N ASP A 62 -27.08 -5.98 -5.53
CA ASP A 62 -25.94 -6.90 -5.55
C ASP A 62 -25.53 -7.33 -4.14
N LYS A 63 -25.57 -6.43 -3.15
CA LYS A 63 -25.32 -6.77 -1.73
C LYS A 63 -26.37 -7.69 -1.13
N LEU A 64 -27.66 -7.43 -1.38
CA LEU A 64 -28.75 -8.26 -0.86
C LEU A 64 -28.72 -9.68 -1.45
N TYR A 65 -28.41 -9.80 -2.74
CA TYR A 65 -28.38 -11.09 -3.43
C TYR A 65 -27.04 -11.84 -3.28
N GLN A 66 -25.92 -11.16 -3.03
CA GLN A 66 -24.67 -11.83 -2.67
C GLN A 66 -24.76 -12.50 -1.29
N SER A 67 -25.50 -11.93 -0.33
CA SER A 67 -25.67 -12.55 0.99
C SER A 67 -26.57 -13.79 1.00
N SER A 68 -27.27 -14.09 -0.09
CA SER A 68 -28.11 -15.29 -0.23
C SER A 68 -27.49 -16.38 -1.09
N SER A 69 -26.18 -16.32 -1.40
CA SER A 69 -25.48 -17.53 -1.86
C SER A 69 -25.44 -18.50 -0.69
N LEU A 70 -26.31 -19.51 -0.79
CA LEU A 70 -26.36 -20.72 0.03
C LEU A 70 -24.95 -21.10 0.52
N PRO A 71 -24.76 -21.47 1.79
CA PRO A 71 -23.50 -22.06 2.21
C PRO A 71 -23.19 -23.19 1.23
N ALA A 72 -22.03 -23.13 0.58
CA ALA A 72 -21.57 -24.15 -0.35
C ALA A 72 -21.42 -25.47 0.43
N LEU A 73 -22.53 -26.19 0.54
CA LEU A 73 -22.63 -27.51 1.12
C LEU A 73 -22.07 -28.45 0.06
N SER A 74 -20.91 -29.01 0.35
CA SER A 74 -20.25 -30.06 -0.43
C SER A 74 -19.75 -29.63 -1.81
N GLN A 75 -18.45 -29.34 -1.91
CA GLN A 75 -17.66 -29.97 -2.95
C GLN A 75 -16.25 -30.24 -2.44
N HIS A 76 -15.95 -31.54 -2.43
CA HIS A 76 -14.66 -32.15 -2.16
C HIS A 76 -13.47 -31.29 -2.58
N GLN A 77 -12.53 -31.14 -1.64
CA GLN A 77 -11.16 -30.76 -1.92
C GLN A 77 -10.57 -31.75 -2.95
N THR A 78 -10.50 -31.33 -4.21
CA THR A 78 -9.47 -31.84 -5.12
C THR A 78 -8.25 -30.93 -4.97
N PRO A 79 -7.10 -31.44 -4.51
CA PRO A 79 -5.88 -30.64 -4.42
C PRO A 79 -5.41 -30.29 -5.83
N SER A 80 -5.68 -29.06 -6.27
CA SER A 80 -5.12 -28.51 -7.49
C SER A 80 -3.62 -28.27 -7.29
N ARG A 81 -2.86 -29.29 -7.71
CA ARG A 81 -1.48 -29.28 -8.18
C ARG A 81 -0.93 -27.87 -8.50
N PRO A 82 0.17 -27.42 -7.89
CA PRO A 82 0.82 -26.17 -8.29
C PRO A 82 1.35 -26.30 -9.73
N PRO A 83 1.29 -25.23 -10.55
CA PRO A 83 1.96 -25.23 -11.84
C PRO A 83 3.47 -25.38 -11.64
N SER A 84 3.94 -26.58 -11.97
CA SER A 84 5.32 -26.92 -12.23
C SER A 84 5.81 -26.08 -13.42
N SER A 85 6.31 -24.86 -13.16
CA SER A 85 7.17 -24.17 -14.10
C SER A 85 8.58 -24.74 -13.96
N GLN A 86 8.85 -25.72 -14.81
CA GLN A 86 10.18 -26.22 -15.09
C GLN A 86 11.10 -25.08 -15.54
N ARG A 87 12.23 -24.97 -14.84
CA ARG A 87 13.59 -24.82 -15.37
C ARG A 87 13.74 -24.15 -16.74
N SER A 88 14.42 -22.99 -16.74
CA SER A 88 15.55 -22.80 -17.65
C SER A 88 16.82 -22.58 -16.82
N ARG A 89 17.78 -23.49 -17.01
CA ARG A 89 19.08 -23.53 -16.36
C ARG A 89 20.11 -22.88 -17.29
N ARG A 90 20.96 -22.02 -16.68
CA ARG A 90 22.40 -21.77 -16.94
C ARG A 90 22.78 -20.75 -18.04
N PRO A 91 24.03 -20.20 -18.03
CA PRO A 91 25.18 -20.50 -17.14
C PRO A 91 25.91 -19.29 -16.49
N LEU A 92 26.78 -19.68 -15.55
CA LEU A 92 28.06 -19.13 -15.10
C LEU A 92 28.62 -17.84 -15.76
N GLY A 93 28.97 -16.90 -14.88
CA GLY A 93 30.12 -16.00 -14.97
C GLY A 93 30.26 -15.33 -13.61
N SER A 94 31.04 -15.85 -12.65
CA SER A 94 32.51 -15.81 -12.58
C SER A 94 33.09 -14.45 -12.94
N PHE A 95 32.97 -13.48 -12.04
CA PHE A 95 33.95 -12.40 -11.94
C PHE A 95 34.26 -12.13 -10.47
N SER A 96 35.45 -12.58 -10.09
CA SER A 96 36.21 -12.15 -8.94
C SER A 96 36.56 -10.68 -9.05
N THR A 97 36.33 -9.91 -7.98
CA THR A 97 37.10 -8.73 -7.51
C THR A 97 36.27 -8.17 -6.35
N GLY A 98 36.66 -8.35 -5.08
CA GLY A 98 37.91 -7.85 -4.55
C GLY A 98 37.84 -6.33 -4.50
N LEU A 99 37.67 -5.77 -3.29
CA LEU A 99 38.37 -4.59 -2.75
C LEU A 99 37.55 -3.93 -1.63
N LEU A 100 38.00 -4.21 -0.41
CA LEU A 100 38.26 -3.27 0.69
C LEU A 100 37.12 -2.33 1.13
N LEU A 101 36.59 -2.69 2.30
CA LEU A 101 36.15 -1.76 3.34
C LEU A 101 37.21 -0.67 3.57
N PRO A 102 36.84 0.63 3.55
CA PRO A 102 37.42 1.57 4.47
C PRO A 102 36.51 1.67 5.69
N ASP A 103 36.99 1.11 6.78
CA ASP A 103 36.75 1.61 8.12
C ASP A 103 37.13 3.10 8.14
N ARG A 104 36.19 3.99 8.44
CA ARG A 104 36.52 5.39 8.70
C ARG A 104 35.61 5.98 9.77
N ALA A 105 36.26 6.19 10.90
CA ALA A 105 35.85 6.90 12.09
C ALA A 105 35.19 8.26 11.82
N GLU A 106 34.21 8.53 12.68
CA GLU A 106 33.94 9.76 13.43
C GLU A 106 34.45 11.13 12.92
N LEU A 107 33.47 12.06 12.92
CA LEU A 107 33.55 13.46 13.42
C LEU A 107 34.07 14.58 12.47
N PRO A 108 33.75 15.86 12.78
CA PRO A 108 33.13 16.80 11.83
C PRO A 108 34.04 17.99 11.47
N SER A 109 33.50 18.87 10.60
CA SER A 109 33.76 20.32 10.50
C SER A 109 34.36 20.82 9.17
N ALA A 110 33.81 21.98 8.81
CA ALA A 110 34.43 23.13 8.14
C ALA A 110 34.70 23.11 6.61
N LEU A 111 33.90 23.95 5.93
CA LEU A 111 34.32 25.04 5.03
C LEU A 111 35.46 24.80 4.01
N SER A 112 35.11 24.79 2.70
CA SER A 112 35.85 25.42 1.58
C SER A 112 35.08 25.22 0.26
N ARG A 113 34.46 26.24 -0.33
CA ARG A 113 34.96 27.22 -1.33
C ARG A 113 35.69 26.63 -2.55
N ARG A 114 35.16 26.99 -3.74
CA ARG A 114 35.85 27.24 -5.04
C ARG A 114 36.53 26.00 -5.67
N THR A 115 36.68 25.83 -6.99
CA THR A 115 36.59 26.66 -8.20
C THR A 115 36.48 25.73 -9.42
N HIS A 116 35.99 26.29 -10.52
CA HIS A 116 36.02 25.89 -11.93
C HIS A 116 37.10 24.87 -12.37
N SER A 117 36.72 23.92 -13.23
CA SER A 117 37.63 23.32 -14.22
C SER A 117 36.84 22.86 -15.44
N SER A 118 36.92 23.69 -16.49
CA SER A 118 36.56 23.40 -17.87
C SER A 118 37.65 22.55 -18.52
N ARG A 119 37.29 21.44 -19.14
CA ARG A 119 38.16 20.71 -20.08
C ARG A 119 37.49 20.67 -21.46
N PRO A 120 38.16 21.17 -22.52
CA PRO A 120 37.79 20.88 -23.89
C PRO A 120 38.51 19.61 -24.34
N CYS A 121 37.80 18.70 -25.00
CA CYS A 121 38.43 17.64 -25.77
C CYS A 121 37.97 17.75 -27.22
N SER A 122 38.99 17.97 -28.04
CA SER A 122 38.99 18.15 -29.48
C SER A 122 38.34 17.01 -30.25
N GLY A 123 37.65 17.40 -31.32
CA GLY A 123 38.00 17.01 -32.69
C GLY A 123 38.03 15.53 -33.05
N GLY A 124 36.97 15.10 -33.72
CA GLY A 124 36.97 13.92 -34.59
C GLY A 124 36.08 14.18 -35.80
N GLN A 125 36.65 14.80 -36.84
CA GLN A 125 36.06 14.81 -38.17
C GLN A 125 36.21 13.42 -38.77
N HIS A 126 35.12 12.72 -39.04
CA HIS A 126 35.06 11.73 -40.10
C HIS A 126 33.70 11.85 -40.80
N SER A 127 33.78 12.30 -42.05
CA SER A 127 32.73 12.25 -43.05
C SER A 127 32.57 10.81 -43.55
N ASN A 128 31.34 10.32 -43.66
CA ASN A 128 30.72 9.91 -44.92
C ASN A 128 29.55 8.94 -44.67
N GLN A 129 28.37 9.44 -45.01
CA GLN A 129 27.30 8.76 -45.75
C GLN A 129 26.96 7.32 -45.34
N ASP A 130 25.93 7.20 -44.50
CA ASP A 130 24.93 6.13 -44.63
C ASP A 130 23.61 6.56 -43.94
N PRO A 131 22.46 6.60 -44.64
CA PRO A 131 21.18 6.97 -44.03
C PRO A 131 20.41 5.71 -43.62
N SER A 132 20.99 4.86 -42.77
CA SER A 132 20.23 3.74 -42.21
C SER A 132 20.94 3.15 -40.99
N LEU A 133 20.48 3.58 -39.82
CA LEU A 133 20.39 2.84 -38.55
C LEU A 133 20.51 3.84 -37.40
N LEU A 134 19.44 3.93 -36.63
CA LEU A 134 19.40 4.62 -35.34
C LEU A 134 20.42 3.96 -34.41
N PHE A 135 21.66 4.46 -34.42
CA PHE A 135 22.67 4.12 -33.42
C PHE A 135 22.24 4.71 -32.08
N PHE A 136 21.65 3.88 -31.23
CA PHE A 136 21.60 4.16 -29.80
C PHE A 136 23.03 4.23 -29.30
N ASN A 137 23.47 5.44 -28.99
CA ASN A 137 24.78 5.73 -28.44
C ASN A 137 24.90 5.12 -27.03
N ASP A 138 25.34 3.87 -26.96
CA ASP A 138 25.44 3.07 -25.73
C ASP A 138 26.59 3.49 -24.81
N GLN A 139 27.46 4.41 -25.23
CA GLN A 139 28.63 4.81 -24.43
C GLN A 139 28.32 5.87 -23.37
N GLN A 140 27.09 6.40 -23.34
CA GLN A 140 26.66 7.41 -22.36
C GLN A 140 25.33 7.08 -21.68
N ARG A 141 25.01 5.79 -21.50
CA ARG A 141 23.92 5.39 -20.62
C ARG A 141 24.33 5.71 -19.18
N GLN A 142 23.97 6.91 -18.73
CA GLN A 142 23.76 7.21 -17.32
C GLN A 142 23.03 6.01 -16.71
N ARG A 143 23.64 5.32 -15.73
CA ARG A 143 22.98 4.21 -15.03
C ARG A 143 21.62 4.72 -14.60
N THR A 144 20.56 4.19 -15.20
CA THR A 144 19.20 4.47 -14.77
C THR A 144 19.16 4.15 -13.28
N PRO A 145 18.84 5.12 -12.41
CA PRO A 145 18.80 4.89 -10.97
C PRO A 145 17.83 3.74 -10.75
N SER A 146 18.35 2.60 -10.27
CA SER A 146 17.52 1.42 -10.10
C SER A 146 16.46 1.74 -9.05
N LEU A 147 15.19 1.63 -9.42
CA LEU A 147 14.05 1.81 -8.51
C LEU A 147 14.00 0.75 -7.38
N ARG A 148 14.97 -0.16 -7.34
CA ARG A 148 15.13 -1.17 -6.28
C ARG A 148 15.56 -0.59 -4.92
N SER A 149 15.91 0.69 -4.84
CA SER A 149 16.44 1.33 -3.63
C SER A 149 15.48 2.33 -2.98
N MET A 150 14.16 2.10 -3.04
CA MET A 150 13.15 2.90 -2.34
C MET A 150 12.37 2.12 -1.28
N SER A 151 12.77 0.88 -0.98
CA SER A 151 12.04 0.00 -0.04
C SER A 151 12.56 0.03 1.40
N GLN A 152 13.15 1.14 1.83
CA GLN A 152 13.51 1.36 3.24
C GLN A 152 12.90 2.67 3.75
N PHE A 153 11.58 2.83 3.58
CA PHE A 153 10.86 3.70 4.51
C PHE A 153 10.98 3.05 5.87
N SER A 154 11.87 3.56 6.72
CA SER A 154 12.07 3.05 8.08
C SER A 154 10.71 3.02 8.80
N ALA A 155 10.27 1.81 9.15
CA ALA A 155 9.05 1.56 9.94
C ALA A 155 9.06 2.24 11.32
N THR A 156 10.15 2.94 11.67
CA THR A 156 10.34 3.71 12.89
C THR A 156 10.04 5.20 12.75
N SER A 157 9.55 5.68 11.59
CA SER A 157 9.16 7.10 11.49
C SER A 157 7.95 7.39 12.39
N SER A 158 7.96 8.52 13.11
CA SER A 158 6.87 8.91 14.01
C SER A 158 5.51 9.00 13.30
N LEU A 159 5.50 9.40 12.03
CA LEU A 159 4.29 9.45 11.21
C LEU A 159 3.68 8.05 11.01
N TRP A 160 4.51 7.02 10.80
CA TRP A 160 4.04 5.64 10.67
C TRP A 160 3.37 5.15 11.96
N GLN A 161 3.95 5.48 13.12
CA GLN A 161 3.36 5.13 14.41
C GLN A 161 2.02 5.84 14.65
N GLU A 162 1.91 7.12 14.28
CA GLU A 162 0.64 7.85 14.37
C GLU A 162 -0.44 7.25 13.48
N VAL A 163 -0.08 6.90 12.24
CA VAL A 163 -1.00 6.24 11.29
C VAL A 163 -1.41 4.87 11.80
N GLU A 164 -0.45 4.05 12.27
CA GLU A 164 -0.74 2.73 12.83
C GLU A 164 -1.68 2.83 14.03
N LYS A 165 -1.43 3.78 14.93
CA LYS A 165 -2.30 4.02 16.09
C LYS A 165 -3.72 4.43 15.65
N ALA A 166 -3.85 5.36 14.70
CA ALA A 166 -5.16 5.77 14.19
C ALA A 166 -5.91 4.60 13.52
N VAL A 167 -5.20 3.75 12.79
CA VAL A 167 -5.78 2.53 12.19
C VAL A 167 -6.25 1.56 13.27
N GLN A 168 -5.46 1.34 14.32
CA GLN A 168 -5.85 0.47 15.44
C GLN A 168 -7.08 1.01 16.17
N GLU A 169 -7.20 2.33 16.37
CA GLU A 169 -8.37 2.96 16.99
C GLU A 169 -9.65 2.76 16.15
N GLU A 170 -9.57 2.97 14.84
CA GLU A 170 -10.71 2.75 13.93
C GLU A 170 -11.07 1.26 13.82
N VAL A 171 -10.08 0.37 13.74
CA VAL A 171 -10.31 -1.08 13.75
C VAL A 171 -10.97 -1.50 15.07
N ALA A 172 -10.49 -1.02 16.21
CA ALA A 172 -11.11 -1.32 17.51
C ALA A 172 -12.56 -0.83 17.58
N LYS A 173 -12.85 0.34 17.01
CA LYS A 173 -14.21 0.89 16.95
C LYS A 173 -15.17 0.02 16.14
N VAL A 174 -14.69 -0.62 15.06
CA VAL A 174 -15.49 -1.54 14.24
C VAL A 174 -15.57 -2.95 14.84
N VAL A 175 -14.49 -3.43 15.46
CA VAL A 175 -14.40 -4.80 15.98
C VAL A 175 -15.14 -4.97 17.31
N LYS A 176 -15.11 -3.97 18.20
CA LYS A 176 -15.81 -4.03 19.50
C LYS A 176 -17.31 -4.36 19.41
N PRO A 177 -18.13 -3.67 18.60
CA PRO A 177 -19.55 -3.99 18.50
C PRO A 177 -19.79 -5.39 17.93
N LEU A 178 -18.92 -5.88 17.03
CA LEU A 178 -19.01 -7.25 16.52
C LEU A 178 -18.69 -8.29 17.61
N GLN A 179 -17.71 -8.02 18.46
CA GLN A 179 -17.40 -8.86 19.62
C GLN A 179 -18.57 -8.88 20.63
N GLU A 180 -19.18 -7.73 20.91
CA GLU A 180 -20.35 -7.64 21.77
C GLU A 180 -21.54 -8.41 21.20
N GLN A 181 -21.78 -8.32 19.89
CA GLN A 181 -22.82 -9.09 19.21
C GLN A 181 -22.58 -10.60 19.32
N LEU A 182 -21.35 -11.06 19.08
CA LEU A 182 -21.00 -12.47 19.18
C LEU A 182 -21.23 -13.01 20.60
N LEU A 183 -20.81 -12.26 21.63
CA LEU A 183 -21.06 -12.62 23.03
C LEU A 183 -22.56 -12.64 23.37
N SER A 184 -23.33 -11.69 22.85
CA SER A 184 -24.78 -11.64 23.06
C SER A 184 -25.50 -12.85 22.44
N GLU A 185 -25.06 -13.27 21.26
CA GLU A 185 -25.59 -14.43 20.55
C GLU A 185 -25.22 -15.73 21.28
N GLU A 186 -23.98 -15.88 21.73
CA GLU A 186 -23.54 -17.02 22.51
C GLU A 186 -24.33 -17.15 23.82
N GLN A 187 -24.59 -16.03 24.50
CA GLN A 187 -25.42 -16.03 25.70
C GLN A 187 -26.87 -16.39 25.40
N ALA A 188 -27.44 -15.90 24.29
CA ALA A 188 -28.78 -16.24 23.86
C ALA A 188 -28.91 -17.73 23.53
N ARG A 189 -27.91 -18.30 22.83
CA ARG A 189 -27.83 -19.73 22.53
C ARG A 189 -27.78 -20.56 23.81
N LYS A 190 -26.95 -20.18 24.78
CA LYS A 190 -26.85 -20.89 26.06
C LYS A 190 -28.19 -20.91 26.81
N ARG A 191 -28.92 -19.79 26.84
CA ARG A 191 -30.26 -19.72 27.46
C ARG A 191 -31.26 -20.64 26.75
N ALA A 192 -31.21 -20.69 25.42
CA ALA A 192 -32.07 -21.59 24.64
C ALA A 192 -31.74 -23.07 24.89
N GLU A 193 -30.46 -23.42 24.98
CA GLU A 193 -30.01 -24.78 25.31
C GLU A 193 -30.45 -25.20 26.71
N GLU A 194 -30.38 -24.30 27.70
CA GLU A 194 -30.91 -24.55 29.05
C GLU A 194 -32.43 -24.75 29.05
N ALA A 195 -33.18 -23.96 28.28
CA ALA A 195 -34.64 -24.12 28.15
C ALA A 195 -35.01 -25.48 27.53
N LEU A 196 -34.33 -25.88 26.45
CA LEU A 196 -34.52 -27.19 25.83
C LEU A 196 -34.14 -28.35 26.77
N ARG A 197 -33.10 -28.17 27.58
CA ARG A 197 -32.70 -29.14 28.59
C ARG A 197 -33.77 -29.34 29.67
N LEU A 198 -34.44 -28.26 30.09
CA LEU A 198 -35.54 -28.34 31.06
C LEU A 198 -36.78 -29.03 30.45
N LEU A 199 -37.14 -28.72 29.20
CA LEU A 199 -38.26 -29.36 28.50
C LEU A 199 -38.01 -30.86 28.30
N SER A 200 -36.82 -31.23 27.81
CA SER A 200 -36.46 -32.63 27.62
C SER A 200 -36.40 -33.43 28.93
N ALA A 201 -36.02 -32.80 30.04
CA ALA A 201 -36.09 -33.43 31.36
C ALA A 201 -37.54 -33.64 31.84
N ALA A 202 -38.45 -32.69 31.55
CA ALA A 202 -39.87 -32.82 31.90
C ALA A 202 -40.55 -33.95 31.11
N ASP A 203 -40.28 -34.06 29.81
CA ASP A 203 -40.83 -35.12 28.96
C ASP A 203 -40.38 -36.51 29.44
N ALA A 204 -39.13 -36.65 29.86
CA ALA A 204 -38.60 -37.91 30.39
C ALA A 204 -39.28 -38.36 31.70
N VAL A 205 -39.73 -37.42 32.53
CA VAL A 205 -40.50 -37.74 33.74
C VAL A 205 -41.91 -38.22 33.38
N ASN A 206 -42.56 -37.56 32.41
CA ASN A 206 -43.93 -37.92 32.00
C ASN A 206 -44.02 -39.33 31.39
N VAL A 207 -43.03 -39.72 30.57
CA VAL A 207 -42.96 -41.09 30.01
C VAL A 207 -42.81 -42.16 31.11
N ARG A 208 -42.14 -41.83 32.22
CA ARG A 208 -41.94 -42.78 33.33
C ARG A 208 -43.22 -43.00 34.14
N SER A 209 -44.12 -42.01 34.23
CA SER A 209 -45.39 -42.14 34.95
C SER A 209 -46.48 -42.92 34.20
N GLU A 210 -46.42 -43.01 32.87
CA GLU A 210 -47.37 -43.82 32.09
C GLU A 210 -47.04 -45.32 32.08
N ALA A 211 -45.82 -45.69 32.46
CA ALA A 211 -45.34 -47.08 32.44
C ALA A 211 -45.58 -47.86 33.75
N THR A 212 -46.24 -47.26 34.74
CA THR A 212 -46.59 -47.88 36.04
C THR A 212 -48.09 -48.01 36.19
#